data_AF-L1J1Y7-F1
#
_entry.id   AF-L1J1Y7-F1
#
_cell.length_a   1.000
_cell.length_b   1.000
_cell.length_c   1.000
_cell.angle_alpha   90.00
_cell.angle_beta   90.00
_cell.angle_gamma   90.00
#
_symmetry.space_group_name_H-M   'P 1'
#
loop_
_entity.id
_entity.type
_entity.pdbx_description
1 polymer ?
#
loop_
_entity_poly.entity_id
_entity_poly.type
_entity_poly.pdbx_seq_one_letter_code
_entity_poly.pdbx_strand_id
1 'polypeptide(L)'
;MFPGITTKLYLVAEYAVASVVYHSEFLMKTLPKEHALLATCLFTQQGILQRMKKMVTIEGDGRRCTGIPAHVTILRGMKGLEASRKEPAQVEQSGALQVNGYNWGRRIRLLPEDFLWPKMFVDVAYEWWMQGNAEKGYPPFKNLEPSDFADQNARKRLSDFRYLMGKIDQCAQEKGVYKENATMEETKEIFKQCVECLKLPRKEGRQRRTWQSVATWCREQDGLHR
;
A
#
# COMPACT_ATOMS: atom_id res chain seq x y z
N MET A 1 20.84 40.44 -4.80
CA MET A 1 20.03 39.26 -4.49
C MET A 1 20.86 38.10 -3.92
N PHE A 2 22.07 37.81 -4.42
CA PHE A 2 22.89 36.69 -3.92
C PHE A 2 24.25 37.17 -3.41
N PRO A 3 24.34 37.75 -2.19
CA PRO A 3 25.62 38.14 -1.61
C PRO A 3 26.47 36.88 -1.33
N GLY A 4 27.71 36.85 -1.82
CA GLY A 4 28.65 35.74 -1.58
C GLY A 4 28.62 34.59 -2.59
N ILE A 5 27.94 34.74 -3.74
CA ILE A 5 27.92 33.69 -4.76
C ILE A 5 29.28 33.55 -5.46
N THR A 6 29.76 32.31 -5.61
CA THR A 6 31.00 32.01 -6.35
C THR A 6 30.78 32.12 -7.86
N THR A 7 31.81 32.47 -8.61
CA THR A 7 31.75 32.64 -10.08
C THR A 7 31.23 31.41 -10.83
N LYS A 8 31.47 30.21 -10.30
CA LYS A 8 30.98 28.93 -10.84
C LYS A 8 29.44 28.80 -10.87
N LEU A 9 28.73 29.62 -10.08
CA LEU A 9 27.27 29.55 -9.94
C LEU A 9 26.55 30.73 -10.61
N TYR A 10 27.26 31.58 -11.37
CA TYR A 10 26.62 32.74 -12.01
C TYR A 10 25.51 32.35 -12.97
N LEU A 11 25.70 31.30 -13.77
CA LEU A 11 24.67 30.78 -14.67
C LEU A 11 23.38 30.43 -13.91
N VAL A 12 23.50 29.76 -12.75
CA VAL A 12 22.35 29.38 -11.92
C VAL A 12 21.68 30.61 -11.32
N ALA A 13 22.46 31.60 -10.88
CA ALA A 13 21.92 32.85 -10.37
C ALA A 13 21.23 33.68 -11.45
N GLU A 14 21.72 33.70 -12.69
CA GLU A 14 21.08 34.38 -13.82
C GLU A 14 19.68 33.79 -14.07
N TYR A 15 19.56 32.45 -14.14
CA TYR A 15 18.26 31.80 -14.27
C TYR A 15 17.35 32.04 -13.07
N ALA A 16 17.91 32.06 -11.86
CA ALA A 16 17.13 32.36 -10.65
C ALA A 16 16.58 33.80 -10.68
N VAL A 17 17.39 34.78 -11.08
CA VAL A 17 16.91 36.16 -11.26
C VAL A 17 15.88 36.24 -12.38
N ALA A 18 16.10 35.58 -13.51
CA ALA A 18 15.15 35.57 -14.62
C ALA A 18 13.79 34.99 -14.21
N SER A 19 13.79 33.88 -13.45
CA SER A 19 12.56 33.27 -12.91
C SER A 19 11.82 34.22 -11.97
N VAL A 20 12.54 34.91 -11.07
CA VAL A 20 11.94 35.89 -10.15
C VAL A 20 11.38 37.10 -10.88
N VAL A 21 12.07 37.59 -11.92
CA VAL A 21 11.59 38.68 -12.77
C VAL A 21 10.34 38.28 -13.54
N TYR A 22 10.34 37.08 -14.12
CA TYR A 22 9.19 36.52 -14.86
C TYR A 22 7.94 36.41 -13.97
N HIS A 23 8.09 35.93 -12.74
CA HIS A 23 6.99 35.76 -11.79
C HIS A 23 6.74 36.98 -10.89
N SER A 24 7.36 38.13 -11.16
CA SER A 24 7.32 39.30 -10.28
C SER A 24 5.90 39.77 -9.92
N GLU A 25 4.96 39.74 -10.85
CA GLU A 25 3.56 40.14 -10.60
C GLU A 25 2.84 39.20 -9.64
N PHE A 26 3.06 37.89 -9.80
CA PHE A 26 2.52 36.89 -8.88
C PHE A 26 3.12 37.04 -7.48
N LEU A 27 4.44 37.23 -7.39
CA LEU A 27 5.16 37.40 -6.13
C LEU A 27 4.71 38.67 -5.38
N MET A 28 4.54 39.78 -6.08
CA MET A 28 4.02 41.03 -5.49
C MET A 28 2.57 40.90 -5.01
N LYS A 29 1.75 40.05 -5.64
CA LYS A 29 0.35 39.82 -5.25
C LYS A 29 0.22 38.85 -4.07
N THR A 30 1.13 37.89 -3.93
CA THR A 30 1.01 36.77 -2.99
C THR A 30 1.88 36.88 -1.75
N LEU A 31 3.02 37.56 -1.83
CA LEU A 31 3.92 37.72 -0.70
C LEU A 31 3.50 38.91 0.19
N PRO A 32 3.71 38.81 1.52
CA PRO A 32 3.57 39.94 2.43
C PRO A 32 4.46 41.12 2.01
N LYS A 33 4.01 42.36 2.24
CA LYS A 33 4.76 43.58 1.87
C LYS A 33 6.14 43.67 2.52
N GLU A 34 6.32 43.04 3.68
CA GLU A 34 7.57 43.02 4.46
C GLU A 34 8.52 41.87 4.07
N HIS A 35 8.18 41.10 3.03
CA HIS A 35 8.97 39.94 2.64
C HIS A 35 10.38 40.35 2.15
N ALA A 36 11.42 39.67 2.64
CA ALA A 36 12.83 40.00 2.35
C ALA A 36 13.17 40.06 0.85
N LEU A 37 12.48 39.28 0.01
CA LEU A 37 12.60 39.35 -1.45
C LEU A 37 12.18 40.72 -1.99
N LEU A 38 11.07 41.28 -1.50
CA LEU A 38 10.54 42.58 -1.94
C LEU A 38 11.37 43.75 -1.40
N ALA A 39 12.18 43.53 -0.35
CA ALA A 39 13.16 44.48 0.15
C ALA A 39 14.45 44.54 -0.71
N THR A 40 14.63 43.63 -1.67
CA THR A 40 15.81 43.63 -2.54
C THR A 40 15.76 44.75 -3.60
N CYS A 41 16.93 45.21 -4.06
CA CYS A 41 17.07 46.25 -5.09
C CYS A 41 16.27 45.96 -6.37
N LEU A 42 15.98 44.68 -6.65
CA LEU A 42 15.17 44.27 -7.80
C LEU A 42 13.74 44.84 -7.74
N PHE A 43 13.16 44.93 -6.54
CA PHE A 43 11.78 45.36 -6.32
C PHE A 43 11.67 46.78 -5.73
N THR A 44 12.72 47.25 -5.04
CA THR A 44 12.72 48.57 -4.41
C THR A 44 13.20 49.70 -5.32
N GLN A 45 14.13 49.41 -6.24
CA GLN A 45 14.69 50.45 -7.11
C GLN A 45 13.82 50.67 -8.35
N GLN A 46 13.41 51.93 -8.57
CA GLN A 46 12.55 52.28 -9.69
C GLN A 46 13.20 51.92 -11.04
N GLY A 47 12.41 51.31 -11.91
CA GLY A 47 12.80 51.01 -13.30
C GLY A 47 13.65 49.76 -13.51
N ILE A 48 14.32 49.21 -12.50
CA ILE A 48 15.14 47.99 -12.65
C ILE A 48 14.27 46.80 -13.08
N LEU A 49 13.18 46.56 -12.37
CA LEU A 49 12.28 45.43 -12.68
C LEU A 49 11.74 45.52 -14.12
N GLN A 50 11.34 46.72 -14.57
CA GLN A 50 10.81 46.94 -15.91
C GLN A 50 11.86 46.74 -16.99
N ARG A 51 13.11 47.17 -16.72
CA ARG A 51 14.25 46.91 -17.61
C ARG A 51 14.54 45.41 -17.69
N MET A 52 14.53 44.70 -16.57
CA MET A 52 14.79 43.26 -16.54
C MET A 52 13.66 42.45 -17.19
N LYS A 53 12.40 42.84 -17.03
CA LYS A 53 11.26 42.22 -17.72
C LYS A 53 11.43 42.20 -19.24
N LYS A 54 12.01 43.26 -19.83
CA LYS A 54 12.29 43.33 -21.28
C LYS A 54 13.41 42.39 -21.74
N MET A 55 14.28 41.96 -20.83
CA MET A 55 15.40 41.06 -21.13
C MET A 55 15.06 39.57 -20.92
N VAL A 56 13.95 39.25 -20.26
CA VAL A 56 13.53 37.87 -20.00
C VAL A 56 12.62 37.40 -21.13
N THR A 57 13.09 36.42 -21.90
CA THR A 57 12.32 35.75 -22.96
C THR A 57 12.15 34.27 -22.65
N ILE A 58 11.05 33.69 -23.14
CA ILE A 58 10.74 32.25 -22.98
C ILE A 58 11.27 31.44 -24.17
N GLU A 59 11.67 32.11 -25.26
CA GLU A 59 11.99 31.51 -26.56
C GLU A 59 13.48 31.15 -26.74
N GLY A 60 14.22 30.94 -25.64
CA GLY A 60 15.67 30.65 -25.67
C GLY A 60 16.01 29.17 -25.39
N ASP A 61 16.76 28.56 -26.32
CA ASP A 61 17.45 27.25 -26.27
C ASP A 61 16.82 26.14 -25.41
N GLY A 62 15.93 25.36 -26.04
CA GLY A 62 15.85 23.89 -25.92
C GLY A 62 15.44 23.27 -24.58
N ARG A 63 15.38 24.02 -23.48
CA ARG A 63 14.95 23.52 -22.17
C ARG A 63 13.44 23.62 -22.06
N ARG A 64 12.75 22.56 -22.53
CA ARG A 64 11.32 22.38 -22.29
C ARG A 64 11.07 22.31 -20.78
N CYS A 65 10.12 23.08 -20.26
CA CYS A 65 9.54 22.80 -18.94
C CYS A 65 9.17 21.32 -18.90
N THR A 66 9.71 20.54 -17.98
CA THR A 66 9.46 19.08 -17.87
C THR A 66 8.02 18.77 -17.41
N GLY A 67 7.12 19.75 -17.47
CA GLY A 67 5.84 19.74 -16.81
C GLY A 67 5.99 19.77 -15.29
N ILE A 68 4.85 19.97 -14.64
CA ILE A 68 4.66 19.67 -13.24
C ILE A 68 5.01 18.17 -13.07
N PRO A 69 6.00 17.79 -12.23
CA PRO A 69 6.32 16.38 -12.02
C PRO A 69 5.06 15.59 -11.64
N ALA A 70 4.87 14.39 -12.19
CA ALA A 70 3.62 13.61 -12.05
C ALA A 70 3.12 13.52 -10.59
N HIS A 71 4.04 13.42 -9.62
CA HIS A 71 3.69 13.37 -8.20
C HIS A 71 2.99 14.65 -7.70
N VAL A 72 3.31 15.82 -8.25
CA VAL A 72 2.67 17.10 -7.88
C VAL A 72 1.26 17.18 -8.45
N THR A 73 1.00 16.61 -9.63
CA THR A 73 -0.34 16.45 -10.19
C THR A 73 -1.20 15.52 -9.32
N ILE A 74 -0.62 14.40 -8.87
CA ILE A 74 -1.25 13.46 -7.95
C ILE A 74 -1.56 14.14 -6.60
N LEU A 75 -0.60 14.87 -6.03
CA LEU A 75 -0.78 15.63 -4.78
C LEU A 75 -1.86 16.71 -4.88
N ARG A 76 -1.95 17.41 -6.02
CA ARG A 76 -3.05 18.36 -6.27
C ARG A 76 -4.41 17.67 -6.29
N GLY A 77 -4.49 16.50 -6.93
CA GLY A 77 -5.71 15.67 -6.93
C GLY A 77 -6.11 15.21 -5.54
N MET A 78 -5.15 14.80 -4.72
CA MET A 78 -5.38 14.39 -3.32
C MET A 78 -5.94 15.53 -2.46
N LYS A 79 -5.40 16.75 -2.58
CA LYS A 79 -5.93 17.91 -1.85
C LYS A 79 -7.35 18.30 -2.27
N GLY A 80 -7.71 18.10 -3.54
CA GLY A 80 -9.08 18.30 -4.01
C GLY A 80 -10.08 17.28 -3.44
N LEU A 81 -9.64 16.04 -3.21
CA LEU A 81 -10.43 15.00 -2.57
C LEU A 81 -10.65 15.25 -1.07
N GLU A 82 -9.65 15.80 -0.37
CA GLU A 82 -9.81 16.16 1.05
C GLU A 82 -10.81 17.30 1.25
N ALA A 83 -10.85 18.29 0.35
CA ALA A 83 -11.81 19.39 0.41
C ALA A 83 -13.25 18.97 0.07
N SER A 84 -13.43 17.88 -0.68
CA SER A 84 -14.75 17.32 -1.04
C SER A 84 -15.20 16.20 -0.09
N ARG A 85 -14.40 15.88 0.93
CA ARG A 85 -14.76 14.94 1.99
C ARG A 85 -15.87 15.57 2.83
N LYS A 86 -17.12 15.33 2.45
CA LYS A 86 -18.24 15.39 3.38
C LYS A 86 -17.85 14.53 4.58
N GLU A 87 -18.01 15.06 5.79
CA GLU A 87 -18.01 14.24 7.00
C GLU A 87 -18.90 13.02 6.73
N PRO A 88 -18.42 11.79 7.00
CA PRO A 88 -19.20 10.63 6.64
C PRO A 88 -20.50 10.64 7.44
N ALA A 89 -21.60 10.92 6.76
CA ALA A 89 -22.91 10.45 7.15
C ALA A 89 -22.75 8.96 7.48
N GLN A 90 -23.26 8.56 8.65
CA GLN A 90 -23.07 7.24 9.23
C GLN A 90 -23.24 6.14 8.18
N VAL A 91 -22.11 5.66 7.66
CA VAL A 91 -22.05 4.45 6.86
C VAL A 91 -22.16 3.34 7.88
N GLU A 92 -23.25 2.56 7.81
CA GLU A 92 -23.37 1.32 8.55
C GLU A 92 -22.05 0.55 8.44
N GLN A 93 -21.42 0.33 9.59
CA GLN A 93 -20.12 -0.29 9.72
C GLN A 93 -20.17 -1.70 9.14
N SER A 94 -19.86 -1.84 7.87
CA SER A 94 -19.34 -3.09 7.34
C SER A 94 -17.91 -3.17 7.84
N GLY A 95 -17.63 -4.07 8.78
CA GLY A 95 -16.34 -4.23 9.46
C GLY A 95 -15.19 -4.59 8.51
N ALA A 96 -14.69 -3.60 7.78
CA ALA A 96 -13.52 -3.76 6.93
C ALA A 96 -12.30 -3.96 7.82
N LEU A 97 -11.60 -5.08 7.61
CA LEU A 97 -10.35 -5.40 8.30
C LEU A 97 -9.34 -4.27 8.06
N GLN A 98 -8.83 -3.64 9.13
CA GLN A 98 -7.69 -2.74 9.02
C GLN A 98 -6.45 -3.59 8.75
N VAL A 99 -6.01 -3.66 7.49
CA VAL A 99 -4.84 -4.45 7.09
C VAL A 99 -3.58 -3.65 7.41
N ASN A 100 -2.73 -4.21 8.26
CA ASN A 100 -1.46 -3.59 8.62
C ASN A 100 -0.43 -3.78 7.49
N GLY A 101 0.14 -2.67 7.00
CA GLY A 101 1.26 -2.69 6.06
C GLY A 101 2.60 -2.64 6.80
N TYR A 102 3.46 -3.62 6.57
CA TYR A 102 4.78 -3.73 7.21
C TYR A 102 5.88 -3.32 6.22
N ASN A 103 6.85 -2.53 6.67
CA ASN A 103 7.94 -2.05 5.81
C ASN A 103 9.21 -2.85 6.05
N TRP A 104 9.48 -3.83 5.19
CA TRP A 104 10.74 -4.56 5.17
C TRP A 104 11.07 -5.04 3.75
N GLY A 105 12.36 -5.11 3.41
CA GLY A 105 12.79 -5.52 2.07
C GLY A 105 12.44 -4.52 0.95
N ARG A 106 12.49 -3.21 1.23
CA ARG A 106 12.20 -2.10 0.28
C ARG A 106 10.80 -2.11 -0.34
N ARG A 107 9.85 -2.88 0.21
CA ARG A 107 8.46 -2.96 -0.23
C ARG A 107 7.54 -3.00 0.99
N ILE A 108 6.29 -2.58 0.80
CA ILE A 108 5.24 -2.79 1.81
C ILE A 108 4.77 -4.24 1.70
N ARG A 109 4.73 -4.93 2.83
CA ARG A 109 4.37 -6.35 3.00
C ARG A 109 3.14 -6.48 3.88
N LEU A 110 2.43 -7.59 3.74
CA LEU A 110 1.18 -7.84 4.48
C LEU A 110 1.40 -8.51 5.85
N LEU A 111 2.61 -8.97 6.14
CA LEU A 111 2.99 -9.59 7.41
C LEU A 111 4.27 -8.97 7.99
N PRO A 112 4.44 -9.03 9.32
CA PRO A 112 5.71 -8.68 9.98
C PRO A 112 6.87 -9.52 9.47
N GLU A 113 8.09 -8.99 9.53
CA GLU A 113 9.31 -9.69 9.10
C GLU A 113 9.59 -10.95 9.95
N ASP A 114 9.25 -10.89 11.24
CA ASP A 114 9.40 -11.96 12.23
C ASP A 114 8.16 -12.87 12.35
N PHE A 115 7.28 -12.87 11.36
CA PHE A 115 6.06 -13.68 11.38
C PHE A 115 6.36 -15.17 11.59
N LEU A 116 5.65 -15.76 12.57
CA LEU A 116 5.67 -17.19 12.84
C LEU A 116 4.28 -17.80 12.60
N TRP A 117 4.27 -18.94 11.91
CA TRP A 117 3.06 -19.72 11.69
C TRP A 117 2.49 -20.21 13.03
N PRO A 118 1.24 -19.82 13.38
CA PRO A 118 0.65 -20.29 14.62
C PRO A 118 0.32 -21.78 14.54
N LYS A 119 0.48 -22.47 15.67
CA LYS A 119 -0.09 -23.81 15.85
C LYS A 119 -1.57 -23.65 16.14
N MET A 120 -2.39 -23.91 15.12
CA MET A 120 -3.85 -23.82 15.22
C MET A 120 -4.52 -25.05 14.61
N PHE A 121 -5.78 -25.26 14.98
CA PHE A 121 -6.63 -26.29 14.40
C PHE A 121 -7.07 -25.92 12.98
N VAL A 122 -7.55 -26.90 12.22
CA VAL A 122 -7.88 -26.71 10.80
C VAL A 122 -9.04 -25.73 10.59
N ASP A 123 -10.03 -25.74 11.49
CA ASP A 123 -11.16 -24.82 11.48
C ASP A 123 -10.70 -23.36 11.63
N VAL A 124 -9.88 -23.07 12.63
CA VAL A 124 -9.32 -21.72 12.86
C VAL A 124 -8.44 -21.29 11.67
N ALA A 125 -7.71 -22.24 11.09
CA ALA A 125 -6.92 -21.97 9.89
C ALA A 125 -7.81 -21.60 8.69
N TYR A 126 -8.94 -22.27 8.51
CA TYR A 126 -9.90 -21.94 7.45
C TYR A 126 -10.57 -20.58 7.67
N GLU A 127 -10.86 -20.22 8.93
CA GLU A 127 -11.31 -18.86 9.26
C GLU A 127 -10.29 -17.80 8.82
N TRP A 128 -9.00 -18.02 9.11
CA TRP A 128 -7.92 -17.12 8.68
C TRP A 128 -7.74 -17.10 7.16
N TRP A 129 -8.02 -18.22 6.47
CA TRP A 129 -8.00 -18.28 5.01
C TRP A 129 -9.05 -17.35 4.40
N MET A 130 -10.27 -17.36 4.93
CA MET A 130 -11.41 -16.61 4.38
C MET A 130 -11.43 -15.15 4.83
N GLN A 131 -11.15 -14.89 6.11
CA GLN A 131 -11.38 -13.58 6.74
C GLN A 131 -10.11 -12.92 7.28
N GLY A 132 -9.04 -13.70 7.46
CA GLY A 132 -7.82 -13.21 8.10
C GLY A 132 -7.98 -13.10 9.62
N ASN A 133 -7.25 -12.16 10.22
CA ASN A 133 -7.28 -11.90 11.65
C ASN A 133 -7.37 -10.40 11.91
N ALA A 134 -8.53 -9.93 12.37
CA ALA A 134 -8.78 -8.53 12.68
C ALA A 134 -7.92 -8.00 13.84
N GLU A 135 -7.71 -8.81 14.89
CA GLU A 135 -6.95 -8.40 16.07
C GLU A 135 -5.48 -8.08 15.72
N LYS A 136 -4.90 -8.86 14.81
CA LYS A 136 -3.51 -8.68 14.35
C LYS A 136 -3.40 -7.84 13.08
N GLY A 137 -4.53 -7.48 12.47
CA GLY A 137 -4.58 -6.80 11.17
C GLY A 137 -4.01 -7.64 10.02
N TYR A 138 -4.09 -8.97 10.12
CA TYR A 138 -3.63 -9.87 9.06
C TYR A 138 -4.74 -10.08 8.04
N PRO A 139 -4.49 -9.88 6.74
CA PRO A 139 -5.51 -10.10 5.73
C PRO A 139 -5.85 -11.60 5.59
N PRO A 140 -6.95 -11.94 4.89
CA PRO A 140 -7.23 -13.31 4.48
C PRO A 140 -5.99 -13.97 3.87
N PHE A 141 -5.65 -15.16 4.34
CA PHE A 141 -4.39 -15.81 3.97
C PHE A 141 -4.34 -16.22 2.49
N LYS A 142 -5.49 -16.25 1.81
CA LYS A 142 -5.60 -16.40 0.36
C LYS A 142 -4.91 -15.29 -0.44
N ASN A 143 -4.84 -14.09 0.14
CA ASN A 143 -4.26 -12.89 -0.48
C ASN A 143 -2.75 -12.75 -0.24
N LEU A 144 -2.14 -13.61 0.58
CA LEU A 144 -0.72 -13.51 0.93
C LEU A 144 0.17 -14.10 -0.15
N GLU A 145 1.26 -13.44 -0.51
CA GLU A 145 2.25 -13.97 -1.43
C GLU A 145 3.41 -14.67 -0.68
N PRO A 146 4.15 -15.59 -1.32
CA PRO A 146 5.40 -16.11 -0.75
C PRO A 146 6.39 -14.98 -0.42
N SER A 147 6.29 -13.86 -1.11
CA SER A 147 7.13 -12.69 -0.90
C SER A 147 6.80 -11.94 0.41
N ASP A 148 5.63 -12.18 1.02
CA ASP A 148 5.23 -11.65 2.33
C ASP A 148 5.84 -12.42 3.52
N PHE A 149 6.64 -13.45 3.27
CA PHE A 149 7.32 -14.22 4.31
C PHE A 149 8.83 -14.07 4.17
N ALA A 150 9.52 -13.68 5.25
CA ALA A 150 10.97 -13.55 5.27
C ALA A 150 11.66 -14.93 5.17
N ASP A 151 11.19 -15.91 5.96
CA ASP A 151 11.77 -17.24 6.06
C ASP A 151 11.33 -18.20 4.93
N GLN A 152 12.28 -18.98 4.40
CA GLN A 152 12.00 -19.93 3.31
C GLN A 152 11.09 -21.08 3.75
N ASN A 153 11.18 -21.54 5.00
CA ASN A 153 10.28 -22.59 5.51
C ASN A 153 8.85 -22.05 5.68
N ALA A 154 8.70 -20.79 6.09
CA ALA A 154 7.41 -20.12 6.14
C ALA A 154 6.76 -20.00 4.75
N ARG A 155 7.55 -19.77 3.68
CA ARG A 155 7.07 -19.82 2.29
C ARG A 155 6.61 -21.20 1.87
N LYS A 156 7.39 -22.26 2.18
CA LYS A 156 6.99 -23.66 1.91
C LYS A 156 5.69 -24.00 2.63
N ARG A 157 5.53 -23.56 3.88
CA ARG A 157 4.32 -23.73 4.69
C ARG A 157 3.10 -23.06 4.07
N LEU A 158 3.25 -21.91 3.41
CA LEU A 158 2.15 -21.29 2.65
C LEU A 158 1.66 -22.19 1.51
N SER A 159 2.56 -22.88 0.81
CA SER A 159 2.19 -23.83 -0.25
C SER A 159 1.40 -25.03 0.30
N ASP A 160 1.73 -25.52 1.50
CA ASP A 160 0.94 -26.56 2.16
C ASP A 160 -0.42 -26.06 2.58
N PHE A 161 -0.46 -24.83 3.12
CA PHE A 161 -1.69 -24.17 3.54
C PHE A 161 -2.65 -24.02 2.36
N ARG A 162 -2.16 -23.46 1.24
CA ARG A 162 -2.92 -23.31 0.00
C ARG A 162 -3.46 -24.64 -0.52
N TYR A 163 -2.64 -25.68 -0.50
CA TYR A 163 -3.06 -26.99 -0.97
C TYR A 163 -4.20 -27.55 -0.12
N LEU A 164 -4.08 -27.48 1.22
CA LEU A 164 -5.15 -27.91 2.12
C LEU A 164 -6.43 -27.09 1.93
N MET A 165 -6.33 -25.77 1.91
CA MET A 165 -7.50 -24.91 1.73
C MET A 165 -8.15 -25.09 0.37
N GLY A 166 -7.35 -25.27 -0.70
CA GLY A 166 -7.86 -25.56 -2.04
C GLY A 166 -8.68 -26.85 -2.10
N LYS A 167 -8.32 -27.89 -1.34
CA LYS A 167 -9.14 -29.11 -1.22
C LYS A 167 -10.48 -28.84 -0.52
N ILE A 168 -10.48 -27.98 0.49
CA ILE A 168 -11.70 -27.58 1.20
C ILE A 168 -12.59 -26.74 0.28
N ASP A 169 -12.02 -25.74 -0.40
CA ASP A 169 -12.71 -24.88 -1.36
C ASP A 169 -13.30 -25.69 -2.52
N GLN A 170 -12.58 -26.68 -3.03
CA GLN A 170 -13.09 -27.59 -4.05
C GLN A 170 -14.32 -28.37 -3.57
N CYS A 171 -14.27 -28.98 -2.37
CA CYS A 171 -15.43 -29.67 -1.81
C CYS A 171 -16.60 -28.69 -1.55
N ALA A 172 -16.32 -27.44 -1.16
CA ALA A 172 -17.34 -26.40 -1.00
C ALA A 172 -18.02 -26.04 -2.33
N GLN A 173 -17.24 -25.98 -3.43
CA GLN A 173 -17.75 -25.75 -4.77
C GLN A 173 -18.61 -26.92 -5.27
N GLU A 174 -18.14 -28.16 -5.09
CA GLU A 174 -18.88 -29.38 -5.46
C GLU A 174 -20.22 -29.50 -4.72
N LYS A 175 -20.28 -29.03 -3.47
CA LYS A 175 -21.50 -28.97 -2.66
C LYS A 175 -22.38 -27.73 -2.94
N GLY A 176 -21.90 -26.77 -3.74
CA GLY A 176 -22.62 -25.53 -4.03
C GLY A 176 -22.74 -24.56 -2.84
N VAL A 177 -21.88 -24.69 -1.84
CA VAL A 177 -21.91 -23.87 -0.60
C VAL A 177 -20.80 -22.83 -0.53
N TYR A 178 -19.87 -22.83 -1.49
CA TYR A 178 -18.77 -21.88 -1.55
C TYR A 178 -19.27 -20.42 -1.66
N LYS A 179 -18.66 -19.53 -0.88
CA LYS A 179 -18.91 -18.09 -0.89
C LYS A 179 -17.59 -17.34 -0.77
N GLU A 180 -17.32 -16.42 -1.70
CA GLU A 180 -16.05 -15.68 -1.75
C GLU A 180 -15.80 -14.81 -0.51
N ASN A 181 -16.86 -14.16 0.00
CA ASN A 181 -16.84 -13.25 1.15
C ASN A 181 -17.77 -13.75 2.26
N ALA A 182 -17.55 -14.99 2.71
CA ALA A 182 -18.34 -15.62 3.77
C ALA A 182 -18.16 -14.92 5.12
N THR A 183 -19.24 -14.77 5.89
CA THR A 183 -19.18 -14.31 7.29
C THR A 183 -18.54 -15.36 8.21
N MET A 184 -18.25 -15.02 9.47
CA MET A 184 -17.71 -15.97 10.47
C MET A 184 -18.58 -17.23 10.59
N GLU A 185 -19.89 -17.06 10.72
CA GLU A 185 -20.83 -18.16 10.89
C GLU A 185 -20.93 -19.02 9.63
N GLU A 186 -21.02 -18.38 8.46
CA GLU A 186 -21.04 -19.07 7.18
C GLU A 186 -19.73 -19.84 6.93
N THR A 187 -18.59 -19.26 7.28
CA THR A 187 -17.27 -19.91 7.11
C THR A 187 -17.18 -21.18 7.97
N LYS A 188 -17.65 -21.12 9.21
CA LYS A 188 -17.72 -22.30 10.11
C LYS A 188 -18.65 -23.37 9.56
N GLU A 189 -19.80 -22.97 9.00
CA GLU A 189 -20.76 -23.91 8.44
C GLU A 189 -20.24 -24.56 7.14
N ILE A 190 -19.65 -23.77 6.23
CA ILE A 190 -18.97 -24.28 5.04
C ILE A 190 -17.90 -25.30 5.45
N PHE A 191 -17.06 -24.94 6.42
CA PHE A 191 -16.01 -25.83 6.91
C PHE A 191 -16.59 -27.14 7.46
N LYS A 192 -17.62 -27.07 8.30
CA LYS A 192 -18.29 -28.24 8.89
C LYS A 192 -18.84 -29.17 7.82
N GLN A 193 -19.43 -28.62 6.78
CA GLN A 193 -19.93 -29.43 5.66
C GLN A 193 -18.79 -30.02 4.83
N CYS A 194 -17.66 -29.31 4.69
CA CYS A 194 -16.56 -29.75 3.83
C CYS A 194 -15.55 -30.68 4.52
N VAL A 195 -15.40 -30.62 5.84
CA VAL A 195 -14.41 -31.43 6.57
C VAL A 195 -14.66 -32.92 6.44
N GLU A 196 -15.92 -33.33 6.25
CA GLU A 196 -16.28 -34.73 5.99
C GLU A 196 -15.69 -35.24 4.67
N CYS A 197 -15.52 -34.38 3.66
CA CYS A 197 -14.87 -34.74 2.38
C CYS A 197 -13.41 -35.12 2.57
N LEU A 198 -12.73 -34.59 3.60
CA LEU A 198 -11.31 -34.84 3.83
C LEU A 198 -11.03 -36.27 4.32
N LYS A 199 -12.06 -37.07 4.66
CA LYS A 199 -11.96 -38.49 5.08
C LYS A 199 -10.79 -38.76 6.03
N LEU A 200 -10.57 -37.84 6.98
CA LEU A 200 -9.41 -37.91 7.87
C LEU A 200 -9.49 -39.16 8.75
N PRO A 201 -8.36 -39.89 8.95
CA PRO A 201 -8.38 -41.08 9.77
C PRO A 201 -8.79 -40.74 11.20
N ARG A 202 -9.54 -41.63 11.84
CA ARG A 202 -9.89 -41.48 13.26
C ARG A 202 -8.59 -41.53 14.07
N LYS A 203 -8.32 -40.49 14.87
CA LYS A 203 -7.23 -40.54 15.87
C LYS A 203 -7.68 -41.42 17.03
N GLU A 204 -6.75 -42.19 17.58
CA GLU A 204 -6.91 -42.76 18.91
C GLU A 204 -6.91 -41.60 19.93
N GLY A 205 -8.02 -41.43 20.64
CA GLY A 205 -8.21 -40.34 21.62
C GLY A 205 -8.86 -39.05 21.07
N ARG A 206 -9.12 -38.10 21.99
CA ARG A 206 -9.87 -36.85 21.78
C ARG A 206 -9.00 -35.66 21.31
N GLN A 207 -7.91 -35.91 20.56
CA GLN A 207 -6.99 -34.84 20.12
C GLN A 207 -7.37 -34.25 18.77
N ARG A 208 -7.66 -32.94 18.74
CA ARG A 208 -7.88 -32.17 17.50
C ARG A 208 -6.60 -32.10 16.66
N ARG A 209 -6.74 -32.16 15.33
CA ARG A 209 -5.60 -32.11 14.38
C ARG A 209 -5.24 -30.68 14.03
N THR A 210 -3.94 -30.42 13.88
CA THR A 210 -3.44 -29.12 13.39
C THR A 210 -3.53 -29.07 11.87
N TRP A 211 -3.68 -27.88 11.30
CA TRP A 211 -3.69 -27.71 9.83
C TRP A 211 -2.44 -28.28 9.16
N GLN A 212 -1.27 -28.16 9.82
CA GLN A 212 0.00 -28.69 9.31
C GLN A 212 -0.05 -30.21 9.16
N SER A 213 -0.53 -30.90 10.20
CA SER A 213 -0.66 -32.36 10.17
C SER A 213 -1.67 -32.86 9.13
N VAL A 214 -2.74 -32.08 8.91
CA VAL A 214 -3.77 -32.43 7.92
C VAL A 214 -3.27 -32.18 6.50
N ALA A 215 -2.57 -31.07 6.25
CA ALA A 215 -1.97 -30.77 4.95
C ALA A 215 -0.96 -31.86 4.53
N THR A 216 -0.10 -32.30 5.46
CA THR A 216 0.84 -33.39 5.19
C THR A 216 0.11 -34.70 4.85
N TRP A 217 -0.91 -35.06 5.64
CA TRP A 217 -1.69 -36.27 5.37
C TRP A 217 -2.39 -36.23 4.01
N CYS A 218 -3.03 -35.11 3.62
CA CYS A 218 -3.69 -34.99 2.33
C CYS A 218 -2.71 -35.18 1.15
N ARG A 219 -1.49 -34.64 1.28
CA ARG A 219 -0.45 -34.79 0.26
C ARG A 219 0.04 -36.24 0.15
N GLU A 220 0.21 -36.92 1.27
CA GLU A 220 0.59 -38.34 1.29
C GLU A 220 -0.48 -39.22 0.60
N GLN A 221 -1.76 -38.93 0.79
CA GLN A 221 -2.85 -39.65 0.09
C GLN A 221 -2.83 -39.43 -1.42
N ASP A 222 -2.48 -38.22 -1.87
CA ASP A 222 -2.37 -37.88 -3.29
C ASP A 222 -1.01 -38.29 -3.91
N GLY A 223 -0.14 -39.00 -3.16
CA GLY A 223 1.18 -39.42 -3.63
C GLY A 223 2.19 -38.28 -3.80
N LEU A 224 1.90 -37.10 -3.25
CA LEU A 224 2.75 -35.92 -3.29
C LEU A 224 3.66 -35.90 -2.06
N HIS A 225 4.90 -36.37 -2.18
CA HIS A 225 5.91 -36.18 -1.14
C HIS A 225 6.51 -34.77 -1.23
N ARG A 226 6.90 -34.20 -0.07
CA ARG A 226 7.55 -32.89 0.00
C ARG A 226 9.02 -32.93 -0.40
#